data_AF-A0A6J1SRT2-F1
#
_entry.id   AF-A0A6J1SRT2-F1
#
_cell.length_a   1.000
_cell.length_b   1.000
_cell.length_c   1.000
_cell.angle_alpha   90.00
_cell.angle_beta   90.00
_cell.angle_gamma   90.00
#
_symmetry.space_group_name_H-M   'P 1'
#
loop_
_entity.id
_entity.type
_entity.pdbx_description
1 polymer ?
#
loop_
_entity_poly.entity_id
_entity_poly.type
_entity_poly.pdbx_seq_one_letter_code
_entity_poly.pdbx_strand_id
1 'polypeptide(L)'
;MEKIYGCGELDYTSEPICLRDFLTEASLQHHPFVHGQISEEGITKNHEDNAYRERMLDMMNSNLTDSEFTDLENICSSDNLADASMAGARAKDVQTASLFSRVDLPQKSDLETVKRAKIRTRFHERHMKYAGILLLEKSQKSSKSQKDDLTPGTDLFVVIRIYAPFKHKIGKRSTKIATGGQEIAVLGSQTLADLRDKFPCASDHIICQDLSSNPFCKTMNMAKDKYKSGMIYIGDKFYDDTRHSSNIEYSETVLKWAKERHLNLGNKAKMEDTNIIDLSVRLGYPYLYQHQGNCEHLFCFSDIRLLHQSDPLQRSLYPSLRSMCRQHSRYCMLCGHYIAKWVTVGNSRVPHDPCYFCQTCFFSYNYVDNQKIGEFAAYPFSDSASEFIAQV
;
A
#
# COMPACT_ATOMS: atom_id res chain seq x y z
N MET A 1 -14.11 -15.11 14.75
CA MET A 1 -14.98 -14.41 13.76
C MET A 1 -16.14 -15.25 13.23
N GLU A 2 -16.04 -16.58 13.19
CA GLU A 2 -17.07 -17.52 12.69
C GLU A 2 -18.44 -17.35 13.35
N LYS A 3 -18.49 -17.20 14.68
CA LYS A 3 -19.76 -16.96 15.41
C LYS A 3 -20.42 -15.61 15.12
N ILE A 4 -19.66 -14.61 14.64
CA ILE A 4 -20.15 -13.23 14.48
C ILE A 4 -20.75 -13.02 13.09
N TYR A 5 -20.17 -13.63 12.06
CA TYR A 5 -20.60 -13.44 10.67
C TYR A 5 -21.29 -14.66 10.05
N GLY A 6 -21.36 -15.81 10.73
CA GLY A 6 -22.08 -16.98 10.25
C GLY A 6 -21.54 -17.56 8.94
N CYS A 7 -20.33 -17.15 8.51
CA CYS A 7 -19.59 -17.88 7.50
C CYS A 7 -19.06 -19.14 8.19
N GLY A 8 -19.56 -20.31 7.80
CA GLY A 8 -18.95 -21.59 8.14
C GLY A 8 -17.48 -21.61 7.72
N GLU A 9 -16.74 -22.61 8.18
CA GLU A 9 -15.34 -22.87 7.78
C GLU A 9 -15.20 -22.64 6.27
N LEU A 10 -14.56 -21.53 5.91
CA LEU A 10 -14.26 -21.25 4.53
C LEU A 10 -13.05 -22.15 4.22
N ASP A 11 -13.33 -23.33 3.66
CA ASP A 11 -12.38 -24.39 3.28
C ASP A 11 -11.17 -23.93 2.45
N TYR A 12 -11.17 -22.67 1.99
CA TYR A 12 -10.09 -22.06 1.21
C TYR A 12 -9.12 -21.21 2.04
N THR A 13 -9.30 -21.06 3.36
CA THR A 13 -8.36 -20.28 4.17
C THR A 13 -7.13 -21.10 4.51
N SER A 14 -5.95 -20.63 4.07
CA SER A 14 -4.68 -21.29 4.40
C SER A 14 -4.44 -21.33 5.90
N GLU A 15 -3.72 -22.35 6.35
CA GLU A 15 -3.24 -22.43 7.72
C GLU A 15 -2.28 -21.26 8.04
N PRO A 16 -2.26 -20.76 9.29
CA PRO A 16 -1.28 -19.77 9.71
C PRO A 16 0.15 -20.32 9.60
N ILE A 17 1.05 -19.52 9.04
CA ILE A 17 2.48 -19.81 8.94
C ILE A 17 3.19 -19.07 10.07
N CYS A 18 3.95 -19.80 10.90
CA CYS A 18 4.87 -19.21 11.85
C CYS A 18 6.14 -18.75 11.12
N LEU A 19 6.42 -17.45 11.14
CA LEU A 19 7.51 -16.89 10.34
C LEU A 19 8.89 -17.33 10.83
N ARG A 20 9.06 -17.52 12.15
CA ARG A 20 10.29 -18.03 12.74
C ARG A 20 10.57 -19.48 12.31
N ASP A 21 9.54 -20.32 12.27
CA ASP A 21 9.66 -21.70 11.83
C ASP A 21 10.00 -21.77 10.35
N PHE A 22 9.32 -20.94 9.53
CA PHE A 22 9.64 -20.80 8.10
C PHE A 22 11.10 -20.41 7.85
N LEU A 23 11.67 -19.44 8.60
CA LEU A 23 13.09 -19.09 8.48
C LEU A 23 13.99 -20.27 8.86
N THR A 24 13.63 -21.00 9.92
CA THR A 24 14.43 -22.12 10.43
C THR A 24 14.43 -23.29 9.44
N GLU A 25 13.28 -23.67 8.90
CA GLU A 25 13.14 -24.70 7.87
C GLU A 25 13.90 -24.34 6.60
N ALA A 26 13.75 -23.09 6.12
CA ALA A 26 14.47 -22.63 4.94
C ALA A 26 15.99 -22.63 5.17
N SER A 27 16.46 -22.24 6.37
CA SER A 27 17.88 -22.29 6.73
C SER A 27 18.43 -23.72 6.78
N LEU A 28 17.60 -24.70 7.17
CA LEU A 28 17.98 -26.13 7.19
C LEU A 28 18.02 -26.74 5.78
N GLN A 29 17.17 -26.26 4.87
CA GLN A 29 17.14 -26.72 3.47
C GLN A 29 18.22 -26.06 2.60
N HIS A 30 18.68 -24.86 2.98
CA HIS A 30 19.80 -24.21 2.32
C HIS A 30 21.15 -24.84 2.74
N HIS A 31 21.50 -25.95 2.09
CA HIS A 31 22.90 -26.20 1.72
C HIS A 31 23.42 -24.92 1.05
N PRO A 32 24.64 -24.44 1.34
CA PRO A 32 25.05 -23.09 0.98
C PRO A 32 24.81 -22.87 -0.51
N PHE A 33 23.99 -21.88 -0.83
CA PHE A 33 24.10 -21.18 -2.09
C PHE A 33 25.51 -20.58 -2.09
N VAL A 34 26.47 -21.39 -2.55
CA VAL A 34 27.81 -20.92 -2.89
C VAL A 34 27.57 -19.97 -4.04
N HIS A 35 27.49 -18.69 -3.70
CA HIS A 35 27.74 -17.61 -4.64
C HIS A 35 29.02 -17.99 -5.37
N GLY A 36 28.91 -18.27 -6.67
CA GLY A 36 30.06 -18.23 -7.55
C GLY A 36 30.63 -16.81 -7.47
N GLN A 37 31.62 -16.62 -6.59
CA GLN A 37 32.59 -15.56 -6.79
C GLN A 37 33.29 -15.94 -8.09
N ILE A 38 32.93 -15.25 -9.16
CA ILE A 38 33.75 -15.23 -10.38
C ILE A 38 35.04 -14.52 -9.96
N SER A 39 36.01 -15.28 -9.46
CA SER A 39 37.41 -14.89 -9.52
C SER A 39 37.79 -14.90 -10.99
N GLU A 40 38.24 -13.75 -11.49
CA GLU A 40 38.84 -13.60 -12.83
C GLU A 40 40.15 -14.39 -12.92
N GLU A 41 40.11 -15.73 -12.89
CA GLU A 41 41.24 -16.56 -13.30
C GLU A 41 40.70 -17.74 -14.12
N GLY A 42 41.18 -17.83 -15.36
CA GLY A 42 40.57 -18.57 -16.47
C GLY A 42 40.16 -20.01 -16.16
N ILE A 43 38.86 -20.27 -16.23
CA ILE A 43 38.29 -21.61 -16.42
C ILE A 43 37.66 -21.62 -17.81
N THR A 44 37.98 -22.64 -18.59
CA THR A 44 37.53 -22.78 -19.97
C THR A 44 36.01 -23.02 -20.01
N LYS A 45 35.29 -22.22 -20.82
CA LYS A 45 33.83 -22.19 -21.03
C LYS A 45 33.13 -23.57 -21.00
N ASN A 46 33.77 -24.61 -21.54
CA ASN A 46 33.18 -25.95 -21.67
C ASN A 46 33.00 -26.68 -20.31
N HIS A 47 33.68 -26.27 -19.25
CA HIS A 47 33.62 -26.96 -17.95
C HIS A 47 32.49 -26.42 -17.04
N GLU A 48 32.05 -25.18 -17.26
CA GLU A 48 30.96 -24.53 -16.52
C GLU A 48 29.58 -24.99 -17.02
N ASP A 49 29.42 -25.16 -18.34
CA ASP A 49 28.15 -25.58 -18.95
C ASP A 49 27.74 -27.00 -18.52
N ASN A 50 28.70 -27.93 -18.39
CA ASN A 50 28.42 -29.29 -17.90
C ASN A 50 28.03 -29.34 -16.43
N ALA A 51 28.65 -28.52 -15.58
CA ALA A 51 28.31 -28.44 -14.16
C ALA A 51 26.95 -27.77 -13.91
N TYR A 52 26.57 -26.80 -14.75
CA TYR A 52 25.24 -26.21 -14.75
C TYR A 52 24.16 -27.22 -15.20
N ARG A 53 24.46 -28.00 -16.25
CA ARG A 53 23.60 -29.05 -16.79
C ARG A 53 23.29 -30.15 -15.78
N GLU A 54 24.30 -30.68 -15.09
CA GLU A 54 24.10 -31.68 -14.02
C GLU A 54 23.23 -31.15 -12.88
N ARG A 55 23.43 -29.89 -12.46
CA ARG A 55 22.61 -29.25 -11.41
C ARG A 55 21.16 -29.02 -11.84
N MET A 56 20.91 -28.67 -13.09
CA MET A 56 19.54 -28.50 -13.61
C MET A 56 18.79 -29.83 -13.65
N LEU A 57 19.46 -30.92 -14.06
CA LEU A 57 18.87 -32.27 -14.10
C LEU A 57 18.54 -32.78 -12.68
N ASP A 58 19.42 -32.52 -11.72
CA ASP A 58 19.19 -32.85 -10.30
C ASP A 58 17.99 -32.07 -9.72
N MET A 59 17.88 -30.76 -10.00
CA MET A 59 16.73 -29.96 -9.57
C MET A 59 15.40 -30.39 -10.20
N MET A 60 15.42 -30.85 -11.44
CA MET A 60 14.22 -31.33 -12.16
C MET A 60 13.86 -32.78 -11.85
N ASN A 61 14.70 -33.49 -11.08
CA ASN A 61 14.56 -34.90 -10.72
C ASN A 61 14.22 -35.77 -11.96
N SER A 62 14.90 -35.49 -13.08
CA SER A 62 14.60 -36.08 -14.38
C SER A 62 15.88 -36.59 -15.06
N ASN A 63 15.83 -37.82 -15.59
CA ASN A 63 16.92 -38.44 -16.33
C ASN A 63 16.74 -38.18 -17.83
N LEU A 64 16.80 -36.91 -18.24
CA LEU A 64 16.73 -36.54 -19.66
C LEU A 64 18.02 -36.94 -20.39
N THR A 65 17.89 -37.49 -21.59
CA THR A 65 19.03 -37.80 -22.45
C THR A 65 19.66 -36.52 -23.01
N ASP A 66 20.92 -36.61 -23.46
CA ASP A 66 21.62 -35.43 -23.96
C ASP A 66 20.96 -34.77 -25.18
N SER A 67 20.28 -35.58 -25.99
CA SER A 67 19.45 -35.14 -27.11
C SER A 67 18.28 -34.30 -26.63
N GLU A 68 17.51 -34.78 -25.64
CA GLU A 68 16.30 -34.12 -25.15
C GLU A 68 16.62 -32.80 -24.45
N PHE A 69 17.75 -32.71 -23.75
CA PHE A 69 18.18 -31.46 -23.14
C PHE A 69 18.61 -30.43 -24.19
N THR A 70 19.29 -30.86 -25.25
CA THR A 70 19.65 -29.99 -26.38
C THR A 70 18.40 -29.48 -27.09
N ASP A 71 17.38 -30.34 -27.23
CA ASP A 71 16.08 -29.96 -27.77
C ASP A 71 15.37 -28.95 -26.86
N LEU A 72 15.38 -29.14 -25.54
CA LEU A 72 14.84 -28.19 -24.56
C LEU A 72 15.57 -26.85 -24.57
N GLU A 73 16.91 -26.86 -24.63
CA GLU A 73 17.72 -25.65 -24.70
C GLU A 73 17.42 -24.87 -25.98
N ASN A 74 17.25 -25.57 -27.10
CA ASN A 74 16.83 -24.96 -28.36
C ASN A 74 15.40 -24.41 -28.28
N ILE A 75 14.42 -25.17 -27.76
CA ILE A 75 13.01 -24.77 -27.68
C ILE A 75 12.79 -23.62 -26.69
N CYS A 76 13.46 -23.67 -25.54
CA CYS A 76 13.28 -22.75 -24.42
C CYS A 76 14.36 -21.66 -24.33
N SER A 77 15.23 -21.54 -25.33
CA SER A 77 16.17 -20.40 -25.40
C SER A 77 15.39 -19.08 -25.43
N SER A 78 15.96 -18.04 -24.81
CA SER A 78 15.38 -16.70 -24.80
C SER A 78 15.08 -16.16 -26.20
N ASP A 79 15.81 -16.65 -27.20
CA ASP A 79 15.71 -16.21 -28.59
C ASP A 79 14.61 -16.97 -29.35
N ASN A 80 14.29 -18.21 -28.97
CA ASN A 80 13.26 -19.04 -29.62
C ASN A 80 11.91 -19.05 -28.88
N LEU A 81 11.84 -18.46 -27.67
CA LEU A 81 10.61 -18.15 -26.94
C LEU A 81 9.83 -16.99 -27.58
N ALA A 82 9.54 -17.09 -28.88
CA ALA A 82 8.65 -16.18 -29.58
C ALA A 82 7.33 -16.91 -29.88
N ASP A 83 6.29 -16.60 -29.11
CA ASP A 83 4.94 -17.05 -29.44
C ASP A 83 4.53 -16.44 -30.79
N ALA A 84 4.51 -17.27 -31.85
CA ALA A 84 4.15 -16.85 -33.20
C ALA A 84 2.73 -16.25 -33.27
N SER A 85 1.87 -16.51 -32.28
CA SER A 85 0.54 -15.91 -32.19
C SER A 85 0.55 -14.46 -31.66
N MET A 86 1.65 -14.03 -31.04
CA MET A 86 1.82 -12.70 -30.44
C MET A 86 2.67 -11.76 -31.29
N ALA A 87 3.26 -12.24 -32.39
CA ALA A 87 3.99 -11.46 -33.38
C ALA A 87 3.02 -10.59 -34.23
N GLY A 88 2.37 -9.63 -33.59
CA GLY A 88 1.35 -8.77 -34.20
C GLY A 88 0.38 -8.16 -33.18
N ALA A 89 0.31 -8.74 -31.98
CA ALA A 89 -0.31 -8.09 -30.84
C ALA A 89 0.65 -7.02 -30.30
N ARG A 90 0.78 -5.89 -31.01
CA ARG A 90 0.91 -4.63 -30.26
C ARG A 90 -0.24 -4.69 -29.27
N ALA A 91 0.04 -4.58 -27.96
CA ALA A 91 -0.99 -4.28 -26.99
C ALA A 91 -1.78 -3.12 -27.60
N LYS A 92 -2.93 -3.42 -28.20
CA LYS A 92 -3.82 -2.37 -28.65
C LYS A 92 -4.15 -1.73 -27.33
N ASP A 93 -3.59 -0.55 -27.09
CA ASP A 93 -4.04 0.35 -26.05
C ASP A 93 -5.54 0.17 -26.03
N VAL A 94 -6.06 -0.42 -24.96
CA VAL A 94 -7.49 -0.70 -24.86
C VAL A 94 -8.11 0.69 -24.90
N GLN A 95 -8.54 1.10 -26.10
CA GLN A 95 -9.15 2.40 -26.34
C GLN A 95 -10.52 2.32 -25.68
N THR A 96 -10.49 2.57 -24.38
CA THR A 96 -11.61 2.69 -23.45
C THR A 96 -12.43 3.96 -23.72
N ALA A 97 -12.09 4.70 -24.77
CA ALA A 97 -12.67 5.98 -25.15
C ALA A 97 -14.18 5.91 -25.48
N SER A 98 -14.76 4.72 -25.70
CA SER A 98 -16.19 4.59 -26.03
C SER A 98 -17.13 4.38 -24.83
N LEU A 99 -16.61 4.18 -23.61
CA LEU A 99 -17.42 3.79 -22.45
C LEU A 99 -17.92 4.96 -21.58
N PHE A 100 -17.51 6.20 -21.88
CA PHE A 100 -17.93 7.37 -21.12
C PHE A 100 -18.89 8.23 -21.94
N SER A 101 -20.10 8.44 -21.41
CA SER A 101 -21.11 9.33 -21.99
C SER A 101 -20.49 10.70 -22.26
N ARG A 102 -20.37 11.05 -23.55
CA ARG A 102 -19.99 12.38 -23.99
C ARG A 102 -21.04 13.36 -23.44
N VAL A 103 -20.64 14.20 -22.49
CA VAL A 103 -21.43 15.40 -22.19
C VAL A 103 -21.19 16.33 -23.37
N ASP A 104 -22.22 16.58 -24.17
CA ASP A 104 -22.14 17.51 -25.31
C ASP A 104 -21.93 18.94 -24.78
N LEU A 105 -20.66 19.33 -24.69
CA LEU A 105 -20.28 20.69 -24.33
C LEU A 105 -20.43 21.62 -25.55
N PRO A 106 -20.98 22.83 -25.39
CA PRO A 106 -21.14 23.78 -26.49
C PRO A 106 -19.82 24.06 -27.22
N GLN A 107 -19.80 23.93 -28.54
CA GLN A 107 -18.58 24.06 -29.34
C GLN A 107 -17.97 25.47 -29.28
N LYS A 108 -18.80 26.51 -29.13
CA LYS A 108 -18.38 27.90 -28.92
C LYS A 108 -19.04 28.46 -27.67
N SER A 109 -18.23 28.83 -26.69
CA SER A 109 -18.67 29.55 -25.50
C SER A 109 -17.49 30.39 -24.99
N ASP A 110 -17.78 31.64 -24.65
CA ASP A 110 -16.80 32.55 -24.05
C ASP A 110 -16.65 32.34 -22.54
N LEU A 111 -17.53 31.54 -21.95
CA LEU A 111 -17.46 31.18 -20.54
C LEU A 111 -16.22 30.33 -20.28
N GLU A 112 -15.35 30.85 -19.42
CA GLU A 112 -14.11 30.20 -19.02
C GLU A 112 -14.35 28.80 -18.44
N THR A 113 -15.50 28.58 -17.81
CA THR A 113 -15.95 27.28 -17.30
C THR A 113 -16.13 26.24 -18.41
N VAL A 114 -16.66 26.61 -19.58
CA VAL A 114 -16.86 25.69 -20.72
C VAL A 114 -15.54 25.39 -21.43
N LYS A 115 -14.67 26.40 -21.58
CA LYS A 115 -13.30 26.21 -22.14
C LYS A 115 -12.49 25.25 -21.27
N ARG A 116 -12.55 25.40 -19.94
CA ARG A 116 -11.84 24.53 -18.99
C ARG A 116 -12.47 23.14 -18.85
N ALA A 117 -13.79 23.01 -18.96
CA ALA A 117 -14.45 21.70 -18.99
C ALA A 117 -13.96 20.84 -20.17
N LYS A 118 -13.74 21.44 -21.35
CA LYS A 118 -13.14 20.73 -22.51
C LYS A 118 -11.72 20.24 -22.25
N ILE A 119 -10.89 21.04 -21.57
CA ILE A 119 -9.54 20.62 -21.15
C ILE A 119 -9.64 19.43 -20.18
N ARG A 120 -10.56 19.47 -19.23
CA ARG A 120 -10.80 18.38 -18.27
C ARG A 120 -11.22 17.08 -18.94
N THR A 121 -12.13 17.14 -19.93
CA THR A 121 -12.60 15.94 -20.65
C THR A 121 -11.46 15.25 -21.41
N ARG A 122 -10.53 16.01 -22.01
CA ARG A 122 -9.33 15.45 -22.67
C ARG A 122 -8.43 14.64 -21.73
N PHE A 123 -8.34 15.01 -20.45
CA PHE A 123 -7.61 14.22 -19.44
C PHE A 123 -8.44 13.03 -18.91
N HIS A 124 -9.77 13.13 -18.94
CA HIS A 124 -10.70 12.06 -18.56
C HIS A 124 -10.77 10.92 -19.60
N GLU A 125 -10.30 11.12 -20.83
CA GLU A 125 -10.27 10.10 -21.89
C GLU A 125 -9.29 8.94 -21.62
N ARG A 126 -8.47 9.02 -20.56
CA ARG A 126 -7.47 8.01 -20.18
C ARG A 126 -7.73 7.37 -18.81
N HIS A 127 -9.00 7.16 -18.44
CA HIS A 127 -9.30 6.31 -17.29
C HIS A 127 -9.09 4.85 -17.66
N MET A 128 -7.89 4.34 -17.44
CA MET A 128 -7.71 2.89 -17.39
C MET A 128 -8.66 2.33 -16.32
N LYS A 129 -9.34 1.23 -16.64
CA LYS A 129 -10.26 0.52 -15.73
C LYS A 129 -9.61 0.18 -14.39
N TYR A 130 -8.28 0.04 -14.39
CA TYR A 130 -7.45 -0.23 -13.23
C TYR A 130 -6.57 0.98 -12.91
N ALA A 131 -6.56 1.38 -11.64
CA ALA A 131 -5.64 2.40 -11.17
C ALA A 131 -4.20 1.86 -11.30
N GLY A 132 -3.35 2.60 -12.03
CA GLY A 132 -1.97 2.19 -12.24
C GLY A 132 -1.20 2.08 -10.92
N ILE A 133 -0.48 0.97 -10.75
CA ILE A 133 0.49 0.80 -9.66
C ILE A 133 1.76 1.52 -10.10
N LEU A 134 2.26 2.43 -9.27
CA LEU A 134 3.62 2.93 -9.41
C LEU A 134 4.54 2.02 -8.62
N LEU A 135 5.48 1.38 -9.32
CA LEU A 135 6.63 0.76 -8.69
C LEU A 135 7.63 1.87 -8.38
N LEU A 136 8.01 2.01 -7.11
CA LEU A 136 9.06 2.91 -6.70
C LEU A 136 10.37 2.19 -6.97
N GLU A 137 10.92 2.41 -8.17
CA GLU A 137 12.24 1.91 -8.51
C GLU A 137 13.28 2.51 -7.55
N LYS A 138 14.23 1.68 -7.14
CA LYS A 138 15.33 2.04 -6.25
C LYS A 138 16.22 3.10 -6.91
N SER A 139 15.85 4.38 -6.83
CA SER A 139 16.73 5.51 -7.14
C SER A 139 17.69 5.82 -5.98
N GLN A 140 17.96 4.85 -5.11
CA GLN A 140 19.06 4.98 -4.16
C GLN A 140 20.35 4.55 -4.86
N LYS A 141 20.94 5.51 -5.59
CA LYS A 141 22.40 5.54 -5.69
C LYS A 141 22.90 5.55 -4.26
N SER A 142 23.33 4.40 -3.75
CA SER A 142 24.11 4.34 -2.54
C SER A 142 25.23 5.36 -2.70
N SER A 143 25.24 6.38 -1.85
CA SER A 143 26.51 7.01 -1.53
C SER A 143 27.42 5.85 -1.12
N LYS A 144 28.48 5.59 -1.90
CA LYS A 144 29.39 4.43 -1.81
C LYS A 144 30.16 4.32 -0.47
N SER A 145 29.61 4.78 0.65
CA SER A 145 30.29 5.02 1.91
C SER A 145 29.65 4.34 3.13
N GLN A 146 28.57 3.57 2.98
CA GLN A 146 28.01 2.78 4.09
C GLN A 146 28.19 1.28 3.82
N LYS A 147 28.65 0.57 4.84
CA LYS A 147 28.95 -0.87 4.82
C LYS A 147 27.65 -1.64 5.04
N ASP A 148 27.43 -2.69 4.26
CA ASP A 148 26.29 -3.60 4.43
C ASP A 148 26.33 -4.23 5.84
N ASP A 149 25.20 -4.18 6.55
CA ASP A 149 25.03 -4.71 7.91
C ASP A 149 24.13 -5.96 7.95
N LEU A 150 23.50 -6.31 6.83
CA LEU A 150 22.68 -7.50 6.66
C LEU A 150 23.36 -8.55 5.80
N THR A 151 23.23 -9.80 6.21
CA THR A 151 23.67 -10.97 5.45
C THR A 151 22.48 -11.60 4.71
N PRO A 152 22.59 -11.87 3.40
CA PRO A 152 21.56 -12.61 2.67
C PRO A 152 21.26 -13.96 3.34
N GLY A 153 19.99 -14.38 3.32
CA GLY A 153 19.53 -15.64 3.89
C GLY A 153 19.36 -15.68 5.41
N THR A 154 19.85 -14.70 6.17
CA THR A 154 19.76 -14.72 7.64
C THR A 154 18.50 -14.07 8.21
N ASP A 155 17.77 -13.31 7.40
CA ASP A 155 16.56 -12.59 7.80
C ASP A 155 15.46 -12.76 6.75
N LEU A 156 14.22 -12.48 7.16
CA LEU A 156 13.07 -12.50 6.29
C LEU A 156 12.87 -11.14 5.62
N PHE A 157 12.50 -11.18 4.36
CA PHE A 157 12.00 -10.07 3.59
C PHE A 157 10.48 -10.24 3.44
N VAL A 158 9.71 -9.36 4.09
CA VAL A 158 8.25 -9.45 4.17
C VAL A 158 7.63 -8.25 3.47
N VAL A 159 6.75 -8.51 2.50
CA VAL A 159 5.97 -7.46 1.82
C VAL A 159 4.57 -7.42 2.39
N ILE A 160 4.19 -6.25 2.86
CA ILE A 160 2.89 -5.96 3.44
C ILE A 160 2.15 -5.00 2.52
N ARG A 161 0.97 -5.42 2.05
CA ARG A 161 0.09 -4.59 1.25
C ARG A 161 -0.97 -3.96 2.13
N ILE A 162 -1.03 -2.64 2.13
CA ILE A 162 -1.91 -1.79 2.92
C ILE A 162 -2.96 -1.21 2.01
N TYR A 163 -4.23 -1.27 2.42
CA TYR A 163 -5.34 -0.71 1.68
C TYR A 163 -5.78 0.65 2.24
N ALA A 164 -6.39 1.47 1.38
CA ALA A 164 -7.00 2.73 1.76
C ALA A 164 -8.03 2.54 2.89
N PRO A 165 -8.20 3.54 3.77
CA PRO A 165 -9.08 3.42 4.91
C PRO A 165 -10.53 3.30 4.46
N PHE A 166 -11.30 2.49 5.18
CA PHE A 166 -12.71 2.28 4.89
C PHE A 166 -13.56 2.56 6.13
N LYS A 167 -14.83 2.89 5.92
CA LYS A 167 -15.80 3.06 7.01
C LYS A 167 -16.83 1.96 6.91
N HIS A 168 -16.77 1.01 7.83
CA HIS A 168 -17.82 0.01 7.95
C HIS A 168 -19.12 0.67 8.43
N LYS A 169 -20.21 0.46 7.70
CA LYS A 169 -21.56 0.88 8.11
C LYS A 169 -22.41 -0.36 8.34
N ILE A 170 -22.81 -0.58 9.59
CA ILE A 170 -23.68 -1.69 9.97
C ILE A 170 -24.93 -1.68 9.09
N GLY A 171 -25.28 -2.82 8.51
CA GLY A 171 -26.45 -2.99 7.64
C GLY A 171 -26.27 -2.50 6.19
N LYS A 172 -25.13 -1.90 5.82
CA LYS A 172 -24.82 -1.55 4.44
C LYS A 172 -23.57 -2.31 3.98
N ARG A 173 -23.75 -3.32 3.13
CA ARG A 173 -22.62 -3.95 2.42
C ARG A 173 -21.94 -2.86 1.58
N SER A 174 -20.69 -2.54 1.91
CA SER A 174 -19.88 -1.67 1.06
C SER A 174 -19.60 -2.42 -0.24
N THR A 175 -20.14 -1.93 -1.35
CA THR A 175 -19.83 -2.45 -2.70
C THR A 175 -18.49 -1.94 -3.22
N LYS A 176 -17.88 -0.97 -2.53
CA LYS A 176 -16.53 -0.51 -2.84
C LYS A 176 -15.54 -1.46 -2.19
N ILE A 177 -14.91 -2.30 -3.01
CA ILE A 177 -13.69 -3.04 -2.68
C ILE A 177 -12.66 -2.01 -2.22
N ALA A 178 -11.86 -2.34 -1.21
CA ALA A 178 -10.79 -1.46 -0.74
C ALA A 178 -9.82 -1.19 -1.91
N THR A 179 -9.94 -0.03 -2.54
CA THR A 179 -9.14 0.37 -3.70
C THR A 179 -7.91 1.13 -3.24
N GLY A 180 -6.76 0.88 -3.86
CA GLY A 180 -5.55 1.65 -3.61
C GLY A 180 -4.62 1.01 -2.59
N GLY A 181 -3.89 -0.01 -3.03
CA GLY A 181 -2.87 -0.68 -2.24
C GLY A 181 -1.55 0.10 -2.24
N GLN A 182 -0.91 0.20 -1.09
CA GLN A 182 0.50 0.56 -0.93
C GLN A 182 1.25 -0.66 -0.40
N GLU A 183 2.48 -0.89 -0.85
CA GLU A 183 3.28 -2.02 -0.41
C GLU A 183 4.52 -1.53 0.32
N ILE A 184 4.71 -2.05 1.52
CA ILE A 184 5.90 -1.80 2.34
C ILE A 184 6.67 -3.11 2.45
N ALA A 185 7.98 -3.07 2.25
CA ALA A 185 8.88 -4.14 2.66
C ALA A 185 9.43 -3.87 4.05
N VAL A 186 9.40 -4.91 4.89
CA VAL A 186 9.87 -4.92 6.27
C VAL A 186 10.77 -6.15 6.44
N LEU A 187 11.74 -6.05 7.35
CA LEU A 187 12.56 -7.19 7.74
C LEU A 187 11.88 -7.99 8.86
N GLY A 188 12.14 -9.29 8.93
CA GLY A 188 11.63 -10.16 10.00
C GLY A 188 12.08 -9.69 11.39
N SER A 189 13.31 -9.19 11.48
CA SER A 189 13.90 -8.68 12.72
C SER A 189 13.42 -7.29 13.17
N GLN A 190 12.59 -6.60 12.38
CA GLN A 190 12.00 -5.30 12.78
C GLN A 190 10.74 -5.50 13.61
N THR A 191 10.36 -4.46 14.36
CA THR A 191 9.18 -4.50 15.23
C THR A 191 7.91 -4.07 14.50
N LEU A 192 6.75 -4.40 15.07
CA LEU A 192 5.47 -3.84 14.61
C LEU A 192 5.43 -2.31 14.76
N ALA A 193 6.15 -1.74 15.72
CA ALA A 193 6.28 -0.29 15.89
C ALA A 193 7.04 0.36 14.70
N ASP A 194 8.08 -0.30 14.18
CA ASP A 194 8.81 0.18 12.99
C ASP A 194 7.91 0.20 11.75
N LEU A 195 7.13 -0.88 11.56
CA LEU A 195 6.12 -0.96 10.50
C LEU A 195 5.10 0.17 10.64
N ARG A 196 4.59 0.39 11.86
CA ARG A 196 3.60 1.43 12.15
C ARG A 196 4.10 2.82 11.77
N ASP A 197 5.36 3.14 12.06
CA ASP A 197 5.93 4.47 11.76
C ASP A 197 6.05 4.76 10.25
N LYS A 198 6.03 3.71 9.43
CA LYS A 198 6.07 3.79 7.96
C LYS A 198 4.72 3.56 7.30
N PHE A 199 3.66 3.33 8.09
CA PHE A 199 2.32 3.08 7.57
C PHE A 199 1.77 4.35 6.89
N PRO A 200 1.54 4.35 5.57
CA PRO A 200 1.08 5.53 4.85
C PRO A 200 -0.42 5.77 5.08
N CYS A 201 -0.78 6.96 5.55
CA CYS A 201 -2.18 7.38 5.64
C CYS A 201 -2.36 8.88 5.41
N ALA A 202 -3.30 9.25 4.53
CA ALA A 202 -3.65 10.65 4.29
C ALA A 202 -4.16 11.37 5.54
N SER A 203 -4.79 10.62 6.46
CA SER A 203 -5.26 11.15 7.74
C SER A 203 -4.11 11.64 8.62
N ASP A 204 -2.87 11.17 8.43
CA ASP A 204 -1.72 11.59 9.26
C ASP A 204 -1.28 13.03 9.01
N HIS A 205 -1.65 13.62 7.87
CA HIS A 205 -1.21 14.94 7.47
C HIS A 205 -2.14 16.06 7.96
N ILE A 206 -3.40 15.77 8.27
CA ILE A 206 -4.40 16.78 8.60
C ILE A 206 -5.15 16.46 9.88
N ILE A 207 -5.12 17.41 10.81
CA ILE A 207 -6.00 17.40 11.98
C ILE A 207 -7.42 17.80 11.53
N CYS A 208 -8.35 16.86 11.62
CA CYS A 208 -9.77 17.08 11.35
C CYS A 208 -10.44 17.93 12.45
N GLN A 209 -10.19 19.23 12.44
CA GLN A 209 -10.84 20.22 13.31
C GLN A 209 -11.62 21.22 12.47
N ASP A 210 -12.77 21.68 12.99
CA ASP A 210 -13.51 22.78 12.36
C ASP A 210 -12.72 24.09 12.52
N LEU A 211 -12.35 24.66 11.38
CA LEU A 211 -11.66 25.95 11.28
C LEU A 211 -12.53 26.99 10.57
N SER A 212 -13.85 26.78 10.48
CA SER A 212 -14.77 27.74 9.84
C SER A 212 -14.77 29.12 10.49
N SER A 213 -14.49 29.22 11.79
CA SER A 213 -14.40 30.51 12.49
C SER A 213 -13.02 31.15 12.41
N ASN A 214 -11.96 30.36 12.18
CA ASN A 214 -10.59 30.87 12.07
C ASN A 214 -9.79 30.09 10.99
N PRO A 215 -10.14 30.29 9.70
CA PRO A 215 -9.55 29.53 8.60
C PRO A 215 -8.09 29.93 8.29
N PHE A 216 -7.60 31.02 8.89
CA PHE A 216 -6.22 31.50 8.73
C PHE A 216 -5.26 30.90 9.75
N CYS A 217 -5.76 30.18 10.76
CA CYS A 217 -4.94 29.47 11.72
C CYS A 217 -4.17 28.35 11.00
N LYS A 218 -2.85 28.51 10.87
CA LYS A 218 -2.00 27.43 10.37
C LYS A 218 -1.88 26.38 11.47
N THR A 219 -2.39 25.19 11.21
CA THR A 219 -2.11 24.03 12.04
C THR A 219 -0.62 23.71 11.92
N MET A 220 0.14 23.97 12.99
CA MET A 220 1.59 23.75 13.03
C MET A 220 1.95 22.25 13.13
N ASN A 221 1.03 21.43 13.64
CA ASN A 221 1.27 20.02 13.92
C ASN A 221 0.49 19.13 12.94
N MET A 222 1.12 18.04 12.50
CA MET A 222 0.44 17.00 11.72
C MET A 222 -0.43 16.15 12.65
N ALA A 223 -1.42 15.45 12.10
CA ALA A 223 -2.30 14.60 12.90
C ALA A 223 -1.53 13.44 13.54
N LYS A 224 -0.55 12.86 12.85
CA LYS A 224 0.31 11.81 13.43
C LYS A 224 1.10 12.28 14.67
N ASP A 225 1.48 13.55 14.73
CA ASP A 225 2.27 14.09 15.85
C ASP A 225 1.39 14.33 17.09
N LYS A 226 0.11 14.63 16.86
CA LYS A 226 -0.88 14.87 17.91
C LYS A 226 -1.57 13.58 18.38
N TYR A 227 -1.93 12.71 17.45
CA TYR A 227 -2.69 11.48 17.69
C TYR A 227 -1.79 10.27 17.50
N LYS A 228 -1.00 10.00 18.55
CA LYS A 228 0.07 8.99 18.52
C LYS A 228 -0.39 7.58 18.88
N SER A 229 -1.64 7.36 19.26
CA SER A 229 -2.14 6.01 19.57
C SER A 229 -2.45 5.22 18.30
N GLY A 230 -2.09 3.94 18.29
CA GLY A 230 -2.38 2.99 17.21
C GLY A 230 -2.53 1.58 17.74
N MET A 231 -3.28 0.74 17.00
CA MET A 231 -3.56 -0.65 17.33
C MET A 231 -3.51 -1.50 16.06
N ILE A 232 -2.85 -2.65 16.12
CA ILE A 232 -2.81 -3.67 15.06
C ILE A 232 -3.49 -4.94 15.60
N TYR A 233 -4.27 -5.61 14.76
CA TYR A 233 -4.88 -6.89 15.10
C TYR A 233 -4.45 -7.96 14.09
N ILE A 234 -3.66 -8.93 14.55
CA ILE A 234 -3.12 -10.04 13.76
C ILE A 234 -3.31 -11.34 14.54
N GLY A 235 -3.90 -12.35 13.90
CA GLY A 235 -3.93 -13.72 14.42
C GLY A 235 -4.51 -13.85 15.83
N ASP A 236 -5.70 -13.27 16.05
CA ASP A 236 -6.38 -13.23 17.35
C ASP A 236 -5.55 -12.64 18.49
N LYS A 237 -4.71 -11.66 18.16
CA LYS A 237 -3.98 -10.85 19.13
C LYS A 237 -4.00 -9.39 18.75
N PHE A 238 -4.27 -8.55 19.75
CA PHE A 238 -4.14 -7.10 19.64
C PHE A 238 -2.72 -6.67 19.99
N TYR A 239 -2.19 -5.74 19.23
CA TYR A 239 -0.91 -5.11 19.47
C TYR A 239 -1.16 -3.61 19.59
N ASP A 240 -1.01 -3.05 20.79
CA ASP A 240 -1.16 -1.61 21.02
C ASP A 240 0.21 -0.94 21.05
N ASP A 241 0.27 0.31 20.60
CA ASP A 241 1.48 1.11 20.72
C ASP A 241 1.57 1.78 22.10
N THR A 242 2.50 1.32 22.94
CA THR A 242 2.67 1.83 24.31
C THR A 242 3.91 2.70 24.49
N ARG A 243 4.55 3.13 23.40
CA ARG A 243 5.82 3.88 23.43
C ARG A 243 5.71 5.26 24.09
N HIS A 244 4.52 5.85 24.11
CA HIS A 244 4.26 7.12 24.75
C HIS A 244 3.18 6.99 25.82
N SER A 245 3.37 7.63 26.97
CA SER A 245 2.41 7.66 28.07
C SER A 245 1.08 8.36 27.71
N SER A 246 1.06 9.17 26.66
CA SER A 246 -0.15 9.78 26.11
C SER A 246 -0.97 8.85 25.22
N ASN A 247 -0.43 7.69 24.84
CA ASN A 247 -1.12 6.75 23.98
C ASN A 247 -2.26 6.08 24.73
N ILE A 248 -3.37 5.91 24.02
CA ILE A 248 -4.56 5.22 24.52
C ILE A 248 -4.54 3.82 23.93
N GLU A 249 -4.65 2.82 24.78
CA GLU A 249 -4.78 1.42 24.38
C GLU A 249 -6.18 1.18 23.80
N TYR A 250 -6.28 1.11 22.47
CA TYR A 250 -7.58 0.96 21.80
C TYR A 250 -8.17 -0.44 22.04
N SER A 251 -7.32 -1.45 22.22
CA SER A 251 -7.77 -2.83 22.42
C SER A 251 -8.64 -2.99 23.67
N GLU A 252 -8.46 -2.17 24.72
CA GLU A 252 -9.20 -2.32 25.98
C GLU A 252 -10.71 -2.17 25.80
N THR A 253 -11.11 -1.19 24.98
CA THR A 253 -12.53 -0.95 24.70
C THR A 253 -13.14 -2.13 23.93
N VAL A 254 -12.39 -2.65 22.94
CA VAL A 254 -12.83 -3.77 22.10
C VAL A 254 -12.90 -5.08 22.91
N LEU A 255 -11.90 -5.34 23.74
CA LEU A 255 -11.84 -6.52 24.61
C LEU A 255 -12.95 -6.49 25.67
N LYS A 256 -13.25 -5.32 26.24
CA LYS A 256 -14.38 -5.16 27.17
C LYS A 256 -15.71 -5.47 26.47
N TRP A 257 -15.93 -4.88 25.30
CA TRP A 257 -17.12 -5.13 24.48
C TRP A 257 -17.29 -6.61 24.10
N ALA A 258 -16.17 -7.30 23.81
CA ALA A 258 -16.15 -8.72 23.48
C ALA A 258 -16.49 -9.60 24.68
N LYS A 259 -15.93 -9.30 25.86
CA LYS A 259 -16.24 -10.01 27.12
C LYS A 259 -17.71 -9.92 27.48
N GLU A 260 -18.33 -8.75 27.35
CA GLU A 260 -19.77 -8.54 27.57
C GLU A 260 -20.65 -9.37 26.64
N ARG A 261 -20.11 -9.83 25.50
CA ARG A 261 -20.81 -10.64 24.49
C ARG A 261 -20.36 -12.09 24.47
N HIS A 262 -19.54 -12.52 25.42
CA HIS A 262 -18.95 -13.87 25.48
C HIS A 262 -18.18 -14.24 24.19
N LEU A 263 -17.54 -13.25 23.56
CA LEU A 263 -16.67 -13.42 22.41
C LEU A 263 -15.23 -13.50 22.87
N ASN A 264 -14.49 -14.49 22.36
CA ASN A 264 -13.04 -14.57 22.55
C ASN A 264 -12.35 -13.92 21.35
N LEU A 265 -11.75 -12.75 21.54
CA LEU A 265 -10.92 -12.05 20.55
C LEU A 265 -9.42 -12.12 20.90
N GLY A 266 -9.06 -13.05 21.78
CA GLY A 266 -7.70 -13.29 22.24
C GLY A 266 -7.14 -12.19 23.15
N ASN A 267 -5.82 -12.06 23.12
CA ASN A 267 -5.04 -11.28 24.10
C ASN A 267 -4.46 -9.99 23.50
N LYS A 268 -3.93 -9.13 24.37
CA LYS A 268 -3.17 -7.94 23.97
C LYS A 268 -1.66 -8.10 24.22
N ALA A 269 -0.85 -7.46 23.38
CA ALA A 269 0.60 -7.36 23.45
C ALA A 269 1.05 -5.95 23.01
N LYS A 270 2.33 -5.64 23.20
CA LYS A 270 2.93 -4.35 22.83
C LYS A 270 3.54 -4.40 21.44
N MET A 271 3.36 -3.35 20.64
CA MET A 271 3.93 -3.27 19.29
C MET A 271 5.47 -3.19 19.32
N GLU A 272 6.02 -2.43 20.26
CA GLU A 272 7.46 -2.19 20.37
C GLU A 272 8.26 -3.41 20.80
N ASP A 273 7.61 -4.39 21.45
CA ASP A 273 8.25 -5.62 21.93
C ASP A 273 8.02 -6.81 20.99
N THR A 274 7.28 -6.62 19.89
CA THR A 274 6.90 -7.70 18.96
C THR A 274 7.62 -7.54 17.64
N ASN A 275 8.49 -8.50 17.29
CA ASN A 275 9.13 -8.56 15.98
C ASN A 275 8.20 -9.17 14.94
N ILE A 276 8.41 -8.82 13.67
CA ILE A 276 7.66 -9.39 12.54
C ILE A 276 7.86 -10.90 12.46
N ILE A 277 9.09 -11.40 12.69
CA ILE A 277 9.41 -12.84 12.66
C ILE A 277 8.66 -13.67 13.72
N ASP A 278 8.14 -13.03 14.77
CA ASP A 278 7.43 -13.71 15.87
C ASP A 278 5.93 -13.87 15.60
N LEU A 279 5.46 -13.40 14.43
CA LEU A 279 4.07 -13.45 14.05
C LEU A 279 3.73 -14.78 13.37
N SER A 280 2.51 -15.24 13.64
CA SER A 280 1.86 -16.30 12.86
C SER A 280 0.83 -15.67 11.93
N VAL A 281 1.06 -15.77 10.62
CA VAL A 281 0.31 -15.02 9.61
C VAL A 281 -0.17 -15.91 8.48
N ARG A 282 -1.24 -15.49 7.82
CA ARG A 282 -1.78 -16.13 6.63
C ARG A 282 -1.55 -15.20 5.44
N LEU A 283 -0.88 -15.68 4.41
CA LEU A 283 -0.66 -14.92 3.18
C LEU A 283 -1.99 -14.54 2.54
N GLY A 284 -2.13 -13.27 2.16
CA GLY A 284 -3.35 -12.73 1.56
C GLY A 284 -4.54 -12.54 2.52
N TYR A 285 -4.44 -12.97 3.78
CA TYR A 285 -5.51 -12.77 4.77
C TYR A 285 -5.55 -11.32 5.27
N PRO A 286 -6.75 -10.70 5.39
CA PRO A 286 -6.87 -9.32 5.83
C PRO A 286 -6.70 -9.20 7.35
N TYR A 287 -5.78 -8.33 7.75
CA TYR A 287 -5.53 -7.87 9.11
C TYR A 287 -5.91 -6.40 9.27
N LEU A 288 -6.06 -5.94 10.51
CA LEU A 288 -6.56 -4.60 10.81
C LEU A 288 -5.47 -3.74 11.45
N TYR A 289 -5.31 -2.52 10.95
CA TYR A 289 -4.61 -1.44 11.62
C TYR A 289 -5.60 -0.29 11.88
N GLN A 290 -5.61 0.23 13.10
CA GLN A 290 -6.43 1.36 13.50
C GLN A 290 -5.56 2.44 14.13
N HIS A 291 -5.69 3.67 13.64
CA HIS A 291 -5.05 4.85 14.21
C HIS A 291 -6.01 6.05 14.25
N GLN A 292 -5.64 7.07 15.02
CA GLN A 292 -6.44 8.29 15.19
C GLN A 292 -7.90 8.06 15.64
N GLY A 293 -8.16 6.94 16.34
CA GLY A 293 -9.45 6.58 16.92
C GLY A 293 -10.44 5.93 15.95
N ASN A 294 -10.48 6.33 14.68
CA ASN A 294 -11.49 5.84 13.72
C ASN A 294 -10.98 5.59 12.30
N CYS A 295 -9.67 5.70 12.05
CA CYS A 295 -9.08 5.42 10.75
C CYS A 295 -8.64 3.96 10.72
N GLU A 296 -9.45 3.12 10.08
CA GLU A 296 -9.27 1.67 9.97
C GLU A 296 -8.72 1.31 8.58
N HIS A 297 -7.60 0.60 8.56
CA HIS A 297 -6.94 0.08 7.37
C HIS A 297 -6.93 -1.43 7.41
N LEU A 298 -7.34 -2.06 6.31
CA LEU A 298 -6.98 -3.45 6.08
C LEU A 298 -5.56 -3.50 5.53
N PHE A 299 -4.81 -4.52 5.91
CA PHE A 299 -3.56 -4.88 5.27
C PHE A 299 -3.43 -6.39 5.19
N CYS A 300 -2.56 -6.89 4.31
CA CYS A 300 -2.24 -8.31 4.25
C CYS A 300 -0.76 -8.53 3.99
N PHE A 301 -0.26 -9.68 4.43
CA PHE A 301 1.06 -10.16 4.05
C PHE A 301 0.94 -10.71 2.62
N SER A 302 1.55 -10.03 1.66
CA SER A 302 1.41 -10.38 0.23
C SER A 302 2.52 -11.30 -0.26
N ASP A 303 3.71 -11.19 0.32
CA ASP A 303 4.89 -11.98 -0.04
C ASP A 303 5.83 -12.10 1.16
N ILE A 304 6.42 -13.28 1.33
CA ILE A 304 7.39 -13.61 2.39
C ILE A 304 8.47 -14.48 1.77
N ARG A 305 9.72 -14.04 1.89
CA ARG A 305 10.89 -14.79 1.39
C ARG A 305 12.13 -14.49 2.22
N LEU A 306 13.22 -15.21 1.97
CA LEU A 306 14.51 -14.86 2.54
C LEU A 306 15.07 -13.58 1.91
N LEU A 307 15.84 -12.83 2.70
CA LEU A 307 16.58 -11.67 2.24
C LEU A 307 17.58 -12.07 1.14
N HIS A 308 17.50 -11.43 -0.03
CA HIS A 308 18.32 -11.76 -1.20
C HIS A 308 19.46 -10.75 -1.39
N GLN A 309 20.54 -11.14 -2.07
CA GLN A 309 21.69 -10.25 -2.32
C GLN A 309 21.33 -9.00 -3.13
N SER A 310 20.29 -9.07 -3.97
CA SER A 310 19.78 -7.92 -4.75
C SER A 310 18.88 -6.97 -3.94
N ASP A 311 18.54 -7.31 -2.70
CA ASP A 311 17.85 -6.41 -1.80
C ASP A 311 18.83 -5.41 -1.17
N PRO A 312 18.37 -4.23 -0.71
CA PRO A 312 19.23 -3.34 0.06
C PRO A 312 19.72 -4.07 1.32
N LEU A 313 21.03 -4.25 1.47
CA LEU A 313 21.62 -4.98 2.60
C LEU A 313 21.92 -4.07 3.81
N GLN A 314 21.19 -2.96 3.90
CA GLN A 314 21.31 -1.98 4.96
C GLN A 314 19.99 -1.90 5.74
N ARG A 315 20.03 -2.26 7.03
CA ARG A 315 18.85 -2.32 7.92
C ARG A 315 18.10 -0.99 8.01
N SER A 316 18.80 0.13 8.00
CA SER A 316 18.17 1.47 8.10
C SER A 316 17.37 1.87 6.86
N LEU A 317 17.47 1.13 5.76
CA LEU A 317 16.65 1.35 4.56
C LEU A 317 15.25 0.74 4.69
N TYR A 318 15.01 -0.02 5.75
CA TYR A 318 13.71 -0.64 6.06
C TYR A 318 13.06 0.03 7.28
N PRO A 319 11.72 0.06 7.36
CA PRO A 319 10.78 -0.34 6.32
C PRO A 319 10.84 0.57 5.09
N SER A 320 10.67 -0.01 3.90
CA SER A 320 10.71 0.70 2.61
C SER A 320 9.40 0.60 1.86
N LEU A 321 8.92 1.73 1.34
CA LEU A 321 7.77 1.77 0.45
C LEU A 321 8.19 1.27 -0.94
N ARG A 322 7.58 0.17 -1.42
CA ARG A 322 7.90 -0.48 -2.70
C ARG A 322 6.99 -0.04 -3.84
N SER A 323 5.71 0.06 -3.56
CA SER A 323 4.73 0.39 -4.57
C SER A 323 3.56 1.13 -3.97
N MET A 324 2.88 1.90 -4.81
CA MET A 324 1.68 2.60 -4.42
C MET A 324 0.73 2.78 -5.58
N CYS A 325 -0.56 2.69 -5.31
CA CYS A 325 -1.58 2.92 -6.30
C CYS A 325 -1.79 4.41 -6.56
N ARG A 326 -1.82 4.82 -7.83
CA ARG A 326 -2.14 6.20 -8.22
C ARG A 326 -3.54 6.58 -7.73
N GLN A 327 -3.60 7.57 -6.84
CA GLN A 327 -4.85 8.19 -6.42
C GLN A 327 -5.25 9.28 -7.42
N HIS A 328 -6.55 9.53 -7.54
CA HIS A 328 -7.04 10.65 -8.35
C HIS A 328 -7.21 11.89 -7.48
N SER A 329 -6.66 13.01 -7.94
CA SER A 329 -6.83 14.27 -7.23
C SER A 329 -8.29 14.72 -7.17
N ARG A 330 -8.71 15.20 -5.99
CA ARG A 330 -10.02 15.83 -5.83
C ARG A 330 -9.93 17.31 -6.15
N TYR A 331 -10.59 17.73 -7.23
CA TYR A 331 -10.64 19.14 -7.63
C TYR A 331 -11.76 19.91 -6.91
N CYS A 332 -11.59 21.22 -6.79
CA CYS A 332 -12.60 22.14 -6.28
C CYS A 332 -13.90 22.02 -7.07
N MET A 333 -15.04 21.93 -6.36
CA MET A 333 -16.37 21.83 -6.96
C MET A 333 -16.89 23.14 -7.55
N LEU A 334 -16.34 24.30 -7.14
CA LEU A 334 -16.71 25.61 -7.70
C LEU A 334 -15.95 25.90 -8.99
N CYS A 335 -14.62 25.93 -8.94
CA CYS A 335 -13.81 26.29 -10.11
C CYS A 335 -13.44 25.11 -11.01
N GLY A 336 -13.45 23.88 -10.49
CA GLY A 336 -13.03 22.68 -11.23
C GLY A 336 -11.56 22.65 -11.65
N HIS A 337 -10.74 23.62 -11.20
CA HIS A 337 -9.39 23.83 -11.73
C HIS A 337 -8.29 23.48 -10.73
N TYR A 338 -8.40 23.99 -9.50
CA TYR A 338 -7.41 23.74 -8.45
C TYR A 338 -7.81 22.56 -7.59
N ILE A 339 -6.82 21.83 -7.10
CA ILE A 339 -6.99 20.74 -6.12
C ILE A 339 -7.65 21.31 -4.86
N ALA A 340 -8.60 20.57 -4.32
CA ALA A 340 -9.29 20.94 -3.10
C ALA A 340 -8.30 20.97 -1.92
N LYS A 341 -8.45 21.98 -1.07
CA LYS A 341 -7.73 22.10 0.21
C LYS A 341 -8.66 22.22 1.40
N TRP A 342 -9.96 22.42 1.14
CA TRP A 342 -10.99 22.61 2.14
C TRP A 342 -12.21 21.78 1.79
N VAL A 343 -12.87 21.26 2.82
CA VAL A 343 -14.18 20.63 2.72
C VAL A 343 -15.14 21.32 3.69
N THR A 344 -16.31 21.71 3.20
CA THR A 344 -17.36 22.27 4.05
C THR A 344 -18.49 21.28 4.22
N VAL A 345 -19.05 21.21 5.43
CA VAL A 345 -20.19 20.37 5.78
C VAL A 345 -21.33 21.24 6.30
N GLY A 346 -22.56 20.92 5.90
CA GLY A 346 -23.77 21.63 6.34
C GLY A 346 -23.91 23.04 5.76
N ASN A 347 -23.22 23.34 4.66
CA ASN A 347 -23.29 24.65 4.02
C ASN A 347 -24.52 24.73 3.09
N SER A 348 -25.55 25.46 3.52
CA SER A 348 -26.80 25.63 2.76
C SER A 348 -26.65 26.45 1.47
N ARG A 349 -25.54 27.16 1.30
CA ARG A 349 -25.28 28.03 0.14
C ARG A 349 -24.73 27.25 -1.06
N VAL A 350 -24.30 26.01 -0.87
CA VAL A 350 -23.77 25.14 -1.93
C VAL A 350 -24.71 23.99 -2.27
N PRO A 351 -24.72 23.52 -3.53
CA PRO A 351 -25.63 22.46 -3.98
C PRO A 351 -25.24 21.05 -3.50
N HIS A 352 -24.05 20.88 -2.92
CA HIS A 352 -23.53 19.57 -2.50
C HIS A 352 -23.06 19.62 -1.04
N ASP A 353 -23.32 18.56 -0.29
CA ASP A 353 -22.85 18.38 1.08
C ASP A 353 -22.28 16.96 1.24
N PRO A 354 -20.96 16.78 1.49
CA PRO A 354 -19.94 17.83 1.64
C PRO A 354 -19.53 18.49 0.30
N CYS A 355 -19.08 19.75 0.37
CA CYS A 355 -18.55 20.49 -0.78
C CYS A 355 -17.03 20.73 -0.67
N TYR A 356 -16.30 20.51 -1.77
CA TYR A 356 -14.84 20.62 -1.81
C TYR A 356 -14.40 21.93 -2.48
N PHE A 357 -13.50 22.68 -1.84
CA PHE A 357 -13.02 23.97 -2.30
C PHE A 357 -11.50 23.99 -2.42
N CYS A 358 -10.98 24.68 -3.44
CA CYS A 358 -9.59 25.14 -3.39
C CYS A 358 -9.49 26.32 -2.41
N GLN A 359 -8.26 26.67 -2.03
CA GLN A 359 -7.99 27.74 -1.10
C GLN A 359 -8.66 29.07 -1.50
N THR A 360 -8.47 29.51 -2.74
CA THR A 360 -9.00 30.79 -3.22
C THR A 360 -10.53 30.82 -3.22
N CYS A 361 -11.18 29.79 -3.79
CA CYS A 361 -12.64 29.73 -3.85
C CYS A 361 -13.28 29.58 -2.46
N PHE A 362 -12.61 28.90 -1.52
CA PHE A 362 -13.10 28.77 -0.16
C PHE A 362 -13.24 30.14 0.50
N PHE A 363 -12.17 30.94 0.46
CA PHE A 363 -12.16 32.27 1.06
C PHE A 363 -13.09 33.24 0.34
N SER A 364 -13.04 33.30 -1.00
CA SER A 364 -13.84 34.26 -1.77
C SER A 364 -15.34 34.03 -1.68
N TYR A 365 -15.77 32.78 -1.49
CA TYR A 365 -17.20 32.43 -1.49
C TYR A 365 -17.82 32.46 -0.10
N ASN A 366 -17.06 32.01 0.91
CA ASN A 366 -17.59 31.81 2.26
C ASN A 366 -17.27 32.96 3.22
N TYR A 367 -16.40 33.91 2.85
CA TYR A 367 -16.01 35.03 3.70
C TYR A 367 -16.04 36.36 2.95
N VAL A 368 -16.54 37.41 3.61
CA VAL A 368 -16.41 38.82 3.18
C VAL A 368 -15.81 39.58 4.34
N ASP A 369 -14.79 40.40 4.07
CA ASP A 369 -14.03 41.13 5.11
C ASP A 369 -13.52 40.22 6.25
N ASN A 370 -13.11 38.99 5.88
CA ASN A 370 -12.71 37.92 6.80
C ASN A 370 -13.81 37.44 7.77
N GLN A 371 -15.05 37.85 7.58
CA GLN A 371 -16.20 37.37 8.34
C GLN A 371 -16.90 36.24 7.57
N LYS A 372 -17.20 35.17 8.30
CA LYS A 372 -17.90 33.98 7.80
C LYS A 372 -19.33 34.34 7.40
N ILE A 373 -19.76 33.93 6.22
CA ILE A 373 -21.12 34.14 5.73
C ILE A 373 -21.88 32.81 5.67
N GLY A 374 -22.84 32.67 6.58
CA GLY A 374 -23.68 31.50 6.73
C GLY A 374 -23.13 30.49 7.73
N GLU A 375 -23.97 29.52 8.08
CA GLU A 375 -23.61 28.45 9.01
C GLU A 375 -23.07 27.24 8.22
N PHE A 376 -21.84 26.85 8.53
CA PHE A 376 -21.19 25.65 7.99
C PHE A 376 -19.98 25.28 8.84
N ALA A 377 -19.60 24.01 8.88
CA ALA A 377 -18.30 23.58 9.39
C ALA A 377 -17.30 23.50 8.24
N ALA A 378 -16.02 23.83 8.47
CA ALA A 378 -14.99 23.78 7.45
C ALA A 378 -13.76 23.05 7.97
N TYR A 379 -13.35 22.03 7.24
CA TYR A 379 -12.20 21.19 7.58
C TYR A 379 -11.16 21.31 6.49
N PRO A 380 -9.86 21.37 6.83
CA PRO A 380 -8.81 21.19 5.85
C PRO A 380 -8.92 19.82 5.18
N PHE A 381 -8.56 19.75 3.90
CA PHE A 381 -8.60 18.54 3.11
C PHE A 381 -7.24 18.29 2.45
N SER A 382 -6.76 17.05 2.57
CA SER A 382 -5.52 16.61 1.94
C SER A 382 -5.88 15.72 0.78
N ASP A 383 -5.27 16.00 -0.35
CA ASP A 383 -5.43 15.19 -1.53
C ASP A 383 -4.38 14.07 -1.53
N SER A 384 -4.83 12.83 -1.50
CA SER A 384 -3.94 11.66 -1.46
C SER A 384 -2.99 11.57 -2.66
N ALA A 385 -3.35 12.19 -3.79
CA ALA A 385 -2.49 12.28 -4.97
C ALA A 385 -1.49 13.46 -4.93
N SER A 386 -1.72 14.46 -4.08
CA SER A 386 -0.74 15.51 -3.81
C SER A 386 0.31 15.05 -2.78
N GLU A 387 -0.10 14.23 -1.82
CA GLU A 387 0.82 13.56 -0.87
C GLU A 387 1.75 12.56 -1.57
N PHE A 388 1.29 11.93 -2.66
CA PHE A 388 2.11 11.10 -3.53
C PHE A 388 3.40 11.80 -3.99
N ILE A 389 3.37 13.10 -4.29
CA ILE A 389 4.57 13.85 -4.73
C ILE A 389 5.51 14.12 -3.56
N ALA A 390 5.01 14.20 -2.32
CA ALA A 390 5.83 14.50 -1.15
C ALA A 390 6.54 13.27 -0.57
N GLN A 391 6.09 12.06 -0.91
CA GLN A 391 6.65 10.78 -0.45
C GLN A 391 7.69 10.19 -1.41
N VAL A 392 7.72 10.65 -2.67
CA VAL A 392 8.72 10.34 -3.71
C VAL A 392 9.79 11.42 -3.69
#